data_AF-A0A0J6Y8Z7-F1
#
_entry.id   AF-A0A0J6Y8Z7-F1
#
_cell.length_a   1.000
_cell.length_b   1.000
_cell.length_c   1.000
_cell.angle_alpha   90.00
_cell.angle_beta   90.00
_cell.angle_gamma   90.00
#
_symmetry.space_group_name_H-M   'P 1'
#
loop_
_entity.id
_entity.type
_entity.pdbx_description
1 polymer ?
#
loop_
_entity_poly.entity_id
_entity_poly.type
_entity_poly.pdbx_seq_one_letter_code
_entity_poly.pdbx_strand_id
1 'polypeptide(L)'
;MPVQRFGAAVVLTCLYCLSQDFVIAISSKPHEPTCCTVYGEYRVQIVKYSAFKMVKPLTFKGDKKTKKRKRHGDDPSNPHSRGSQNTSSAIAEATEDHDEQSWVAADVPLDISGPVMFVLPSTPPTCIACDVNGKVFASEIENTVDGDPRTAEPHDVRQVWVATKVAGSDGINFKGHHGRYLSCDKYGLLSATSPAVSAFESFVPVSSPDSPGMFSFQICGGDMEAFLAIKEGKTSSSTVEIRGDADSVSFDTTFRIRMQARFKPKLKASKESKALEKISRKELEAAVGRKLEEHEVKRLRRARREGNYHEEILDVRVKGKHDKFAS
;
A
#
# COMPACT_ATOMS: atom_id res chain seq x y z
N MET A 1 75.31 25.25 18.86
CA MET A 1 74.96 23.92 18.30
C MET A 1 74.32 23.09 19.41
N PRO A 2 73.33 22.22 19.17
CA PRO A 2 72.39 22.14 18.05
C PRO A 2 70.92 21.91 18.53
N VAL A 3 70.00 21.72 17.56
CA VAL A 3 68.76 20.90 17.61
C VAL A 3 67.48 21.57 18.17
N GLN A 4 66.62 22.11 17.29
CA GLN A 4 65.33 21.53 16.75
C GLN A 4 64.12 21.82 17.67
N ARG A 5 62.89 22.04 17.22
CA ARG A 5 62.20 21.79 15.94
C ARG A 5 60.91 22.64 15.91
N PHE A 6 60.54 23.10 14.71
CA PHE A 6 59.22 23.22 14.07
C PHE A 6 57.94 23.25 14.96
N GLY A 7 56.96 24.13 14.73
CA GLY A 7 56.64 24.85 13.50
C GLY A 7 55.70 26.05 13.69
N ALA A 8 55.82 26.95 12.72
CA ALA A 8 54.92 28.06 12.43
C ALA A 8 53.49 27.54 12.18
N ALA A 9 52.41 28.12 12.70
CA ALA A 9 51.97 29.52 12.82
C ALA A 9 51.06 29.96 11.67
N VAL A 10 50.14 30.86 12.08
CA VAL A 10 49.40 31.86 11.31
C VAL A 10 48.27 31.28 10.43
N VAL A 11 47.05 31.84 10.34
CA VAL A 11 46.56 33.23 10.48
C VAL A 11 45.06 33.11 10.85
N LEU A 12 44.53 33.71 11.94
CA LEU A 12 44.07 35.11 12.05
C LEU A 12 42.92 35.40 11.05
N THR A 13 41.80 36.05 11.33
CA THR A 13 41.38 36.96 12.41
C THR A 13 39.91 37.37 12.14
N CYS A 14 39.14 37.67 13.20
CA CYS A 14 38.24 38.84 13.35
C CYS A 14 37.05 39.07 12.39
N LEU A 15 35.88 39.58 12.79
CA LEU A 15 35.52 40.51 13.88
C LEU A 15 33.98 40.70 13.96
N TYR A 16 33.51 41.12 15.14
CA TYR A 16 32.28 41.89 15.45
C TYR A 16 30.91 41.17 15.25
N CYS A 17 29.89 41.30 16.10
CA CYS A 17 29.58 42.23 17.19
C CYS A 17 28.35 41.74 17.99
N LEU A 18 28.14 42.33 19.19
CA LEU A 18 26.90 42.44 19.99
C LEU A 18 26.56 41.25 20.94
N SER A 19 27.00 41.27 22.21
CA SER A 19 26.56 42.09 23.38
C SER A 19 25.41 41.39 24.15
N GLN A 20 25.71 40.80 25.31
CA GLN A 20 25.46 41.34 26.67
C GLN A 20 23.99 41.11 27.11
N ASP A 21 23.62 40.50 28.24
CA ASP A 21 24.27 40.23 29.52
C ASP A 21 23.59 39.02 30.20
N PHE A 22 24.34 38.10 30.81
CA PHE A 22 23.82 37.35 31.96
C PHE A 22 24.97 36.99 32.91
N VAL A 23 24.96 37.68 34.05
CA VAL A 23 25.89 37.51 35.15
C VAL A 23 25.57 36.19 35.86
N ILE A 24 26.53 35.26 35.87
CA ILE A 24 26.54 34.09 36.75
C ILE A 24 27.30 34.47 38.01
N ALA A 25 26.62 34.47 39.16
CA ALA A 25 27.25 34.48 40.48
C ALA A 25 26.86 33.21 41.23
N ILE A 26 27.84 32.34 41.47
CA ILE A 26 27.76 31.17 42.35
C ILE A 26 28.61 31.49 43.59
N SER A 27 28.03 31.40 44.79
CA SER A 27 28.74 31.04 46.04
C SER A 27 27.70 30.93 47.18
N SER A 28 27.36 29.72 47.64
CA SER A 28 27.85 29.05 48.88
C SER A 28 27.15 29.61 50.15
N LYS A 29 26.50 28.87 51.08
CA LYS A 29 26.70 27.56 51.74
C LYS A 29 25.43 27.21 52.61
N PRO A 30 25.37 26.09 53.40
CA PRO A 30 24.20 25.22 53.60
C PRO A 30 23.61 25.13 55.04
N HIS A 31 22.44 24.48 55.18
CA HIS A 31 21.76 23.80 56.34
C HIS A 31 20.24 24.04 56.17
N GLU A 32 19.25 23.15 56.31
CA GLU A 32 19.04 21.76 56.74
C GLU A 32 17.59 21.38 56.26
N PRO A 33 17.08 20.14 56.44
CA PRO A 33 16.11 19.55 55.52
C PRO A 33 14.70 19.54 56.11
N THR A 34 13.77 20.28 55.50
CA THR A 34 12.34 20.02 55.73
C THR A 34 11.80 19.06 54.70
N CYS A 35 11.79 17.80 55.13
CA CYS A 35 10.86 16.75 54.75
C CYS A 35 9.48 17.32 54.33
N CYS A 36 9.17 17.23 53.04
CA CYS A 36 7.80 17.20 52.53
C CYS A 36 7.73 16.04 51.54
N THR A 37 7.70 14.85 52.10
CA THR A 37 7.38 13.61 51.42
C THR A 37 5.91 13.65 51.01
N VAL A 38 5.61 14.09 49.79
CA VAL A 38 4.29 13.88 49.20
C VAL A 38 4.29 12.48 48.60
N TYR A 39 3.98 11.48 49.44
CA TYR A 39 3.52 10.18 48.97
C TYR A 39 2.12 10.38 48.37
N GLY A 40 2.06 10.56 47.04
CA GLY A 40 0.84 10.35 46.29
C GLY A 40 0.56 8.85 46.25
N GLU A 41 -0.41 8.39 47.04
CA GLU A 41 -0.93 7.03 47.00
C GLU A 41 -1.49 6.73 45.60
N TYR A 42 -0.72 6.01 44.79
CA TYR A 42 -1.23 5.35 43.60
C TYR A 42 -2.08 4.15 44.04
N ARG A 43 -3.39 4.38 44.22
CA ARG A 43 -4.37 3.29 44.26
C ARG A 43 -4.47 2.69 42.87
N VAL A 44 -3.67 1.66 42.63
CA VAL A 44 -3.85 0.72 41.51
C VAL A 44 -5.15 -0.05 41.77
N GLN A 45 -6.26 0.43 41.21
CA GLN A 45 -7.46 -0.40 41.09
C GLN A 45 -7.20 -1.45 40.01
N ILE A 46 -6.81 -2.64 40.45
CA ILE A 46 -6.86 -3.86 39.65
C ILE A 46 -8.34 -4.14 39.37
N VAL A 47 -8.83 -3.64 38.24
CA VAL A 47 -10.13 -4.05 37.70
C VAL A 47 -9.93 -5.47 37.17
N LYS A 48 -10.41 -6.46 37.95
CA LYS A 48 -10.56 -7.83 37.51
C LYS A 48 -11.53 -7.85 36.33
N TYR A 49 -11.01 -7.96 35.11
CA TYR A 49 -11.83 -8.29 33.96
C TYR A 49 -12.23 -9.76 34.07
N SER A 50 -13.50 -9.95 34.46
CA SER A 50 -14.21 -11.22 34.32
C SER A 50 -14.12 -11.68 32.87
N ALA A 51 -13.75 -12.95 32.68
CA ALA A 51 -13.72 -13.62 31.40
C ALA A 51 -15.02 -13.35 30.62
N PHE A 52 -14.89 -12.63 29.50
CA PHE A 52 -16.00 -12.43 28.57
C PHE A 52 -16.28 -13.77 27.90
N LYS A 53 -17.40 -14.36 28.31
CA LYS A 53 -18.00 -15.56 27.74
C LYS A 53 -18.39 -15.24 26.28
N MET A 54 -17.65 -15.81 25.34
CA MET A 54 -17.90 -15.71 23.90
C MET A 54 -19.36 -16.05 23.59
N VAL A 55 -20.15 -15.05 23.16
CA VAL A 55 -21.58 -15.22 22.89
C VAL A 55 -21.71 -15.80 21.48
N LYS A 56 -22.26 -17.01 21.38
CA LYS A 56 -22.60 -17.65 20.09
C LYS A 56 -23.59 -16.75 19.33
N PRO A 57 -23.45 -16.62 17.99
CA PRO A 57 -24.35 -15.80 17.20
C PRO A 57 -25.81 -16.21 17.42
N LEU A 58 -26.62 -15.23 17.80
CA LEU A 58 -28.03 -15.39 18.12
C LEU A 58 -28.80 -15.65 16.82
N THR A 59 -29.30 -16.87 16.65
CA THR A 59 -30.26 -17.16 15.60
C THR A 59 -31.63 -16.68 16.04
N PHE A 60 -32.25 -15.79 15.25
CA PHE A 60 -33.56 -15.26 15.57
C PHE A 60 -34.62 -16.35 15.36
N LYS A 61 -35.59 -16.40 16.29
CA LYS A 61 -36.80 -17.20 16.12
C LYS A 61 -37.56 -16.67 14.91
N GLY A 62 -37.36 -17.31 13.75
CA GLY A 62 -37.97 -16.93 12.48
C GLY A 62 -37.12 -17.24 11.24
N ASP A 63 -35.81 -17.45 11.39
CA ASP A 63 -34.95 -17.69 10.22
C ASP A 63 -35.15 -19.09 9.62
N LYS A 64 -35.73 -19.10 8.42
CA LYS A 64 -36.07 -20.28 7.64
C LYS A 64 -34.80 -20.91 7.08
N LYS A 65 -34.48 -22.13 7.53
CA LYS A 65 -33.35 -22.94 7.02
C LYS A 65 -33.38 -22.99 5.48
N THR A 66 -32.30 -22.55 4.83
CA THR A 66 -32.12 -22.71 3.38
C THR A 66 -32.09 -24.20 3.06
N LYS A 67 -33.10 -24.65 2.31
CA LYS A 67 -33.34 -26.06 1.98
C LYS A 67 -32.22 -26.55 1.06
N LYS A 68 -31.36 -27.45 1.57
CA LYS A 68 -30.43 -28.24 0.73
C LYS A 68 -31.24 -28.94 -0.37
N ARG A 69 -30.89 -28.64 -1.63
CA ARG A 69 -31.49 -29.25 -2.81
C ARG A 69 -31.11 -30.74 -2.82
N LYS A 70 -32.11 -31.60 -2.56
CA LYS A 70 -32.02 -33.06 -2.61
C LYS A 70 -31.75 -33.45 -4.07
N ARG A 71 -30.58 -34.03 -4.36
CA ARG A 71 -30.34 -34.75 -5.62
C ARG A 71 -31.24 -35.99 -5.59
N HIS A 72 -32.05 -36.16 -6.63
CA HIS A 72 -32.85 -37.36 -6.84
C HIS A 72 -31.92 -38.48 -7.31
N GLY A 73 -32.02 -39.65 -6.69
CA GLY A 73 -31.38 -40.90 -7.13
C GLY A 73 -32.40 -41.89 -7.67
N ASP A 74 -31.84 -43.00 -8.15
CA ASP A 74 -32.40 -44.28 -8.67
C ASP A 74 -32.60 -44.30 -10.20
N ASP A 75 -32.13 -45.29 -10.99
CA ASP A 75 -31.86 -46.72 -10.73
C ASP A 75 -30.91 -47.34 -11.84
N PRO A 76 -30.55 -48.64 -11.93
CA PRO A 76 -29.18 -49.10 -12.19
C PRO A 76 -29.05 -50.12 -13.34
N SER A 77 -28.11 -49.95 -14.29
CA SER A 77 -27.66 -51.12 -15.06
C SER A 77 -26.34 -50.91 -15.78
N ASN A 78 -25.41 -51.80 -15.41
CA ASN A 78 -24.28 -52.35 -16.15
C ASN A 78 -22.87 -51.80 -15.86
N PRO A 79 -21.88 -52.70 -15.62
CA PRO A 79 -20.56 -52.38 -15.09
C PRO A 79 -19.55 -52.17 -16.21
N HIS A 80 -18.55 -51.31 -16.01
CA HIS A 80 -17.13 -51.61 -16.26
C HIS A 80 -16.26 -50.35 -16.08
N SER A 81 -15.07 -50.60 -15.52
CA SER A 81 -13.84 -49.79 -15.56
C SER A 81 -13.62 -48.70 -14.50
N ARG A 82 -12.81 -49.09 -13.50
CA ARG A 82 -11.61 -48.42 -12.97
C ARG A 82 -11.54 -46.88 -13.04
N GLY A 83 -11.38 -46.25 -11.88
CA GLY A 83 -10.79 -44.91 -11.80
C GLY A 83 -10.98 -44.23 -10.46
N SER A 84 -10.00 -44.38 -9.58
CA SER A 84 -9.76 -43.51 -8.42
C SER A 84 -9.78 -42.04 -8.83
N GLN A 85 -10.61 -41.20 -8.19
CA GLN A 85 -10.36 -39.75 -8.11
C GLN A 85 -11.33 -38.99 -7.17
N ASN A 86 -10.76 -37.93 -6.57
CA ASN A 86 -11.38 -36.70 -6.06
C ASN A 86 -11.63 -36.55 -4.56
N THR A 87 -10.53 -36.54 -3.81
CA THR A 87 -10.37 -35.74 -2.58
C THR A 87 -9.35 -34.62 -2.83
N SER A 88 -9.69 -33.63 -3.65
CA SER A 88 -8.79 -32.49 -3.93
C SER A 88 -9.52 -31.26 -4.49
N SER A 89 -10.70 -30.94 -3.95
CA SER A 89 -11.47 -29.76 -4.38
C SER A 89 -12.15 -29.06 -3.20
N ALA A 90 -11.49 -29.03 -2.05
CA ALA A 90 -11.90 -28.23 -0.89
C ALA A 90 -10.73 -27.46 -0.24
N ILE A 91 -9.50 -27.60 -0.77
CA ILE A 91 -8.30 -26.95 -0.22
C ILE A 91 -7.83 -25.79 -1.12
N ALA A 92 -8.20 -25.77 -2.41
CA ALA A 92 -7.73 -24.76 -3.36
C ALA A 92 -8.46 -23.40 -3.27
N GLU A 93 -9.72 -23.36 -2.83
CA GLU A 93 -10.46 -22.09 -2.69
C GLU A 93 -10.07 -21.31 -1.42
N ALA A 94 -9.53 -21.98 -0.39
CA ALA A 94 -9.13 -21.31 0.85
C ALA A 94 -7.74 -20.67 0.80
N THR A 95 -6.90 -21.01 -0.18
CA THR A 95 -5.53 -20.47 -0.31
C THR A 95 -5.45 -19.26 -1.24
N GLU A 96 -6.32 -19.16 -2.25
CA GLU A 96 -6.30 -18.00 -3.17
C GLU A 96 -6.89 -16.73 -2.52
N ASP A 97 -7.90 -16.87 -1.65
CA ASP A 97 -8.52 -15.72 -0.96
C ASP A 97 -7.54 -14.98 -0.02
N HIS A 98 -6.57 -15.70 0.57
CA HIS A 98 -5.63 -15.12 1.55
C HIS A 98 -4.61 -14.19 0.88
N ASP A 99 -4.10 -14.57 -0.29
CA ASP A 99 -3.12 -13.76 -1.03
C ASP A 99 -3.75 -12.47 -1.60
N GLU A 100 -5.06 -12.50 -1.89
CA GLU A 100 -5.78 -11.31 -2.38
C GLU A 100 -5.99 -10.23 -1.32
N GLN A 101 -5.88 -10.58 -0.03
CA GLN A 101 -6.00 -9.68 1.11
C GLN A 101 -4.65 -9.17 1.62
N SER A 102 -3.55 -9.62 1.01
CA SER A 102 -2.20 -9.16 1.31
C SER A 102 -2.00 -7.68 0.96
N TRP A 103 -1.14 -6.99 1.73
CA TRP A 103 -0.79 -5.58 1.53
C TRP A 103 0.60 -5.43 0.91
N VAL A 104 0.72 -4.53 -0.07
CA VAL A 104 1.96 -4.21 -0.79
C VAL A 104 2.19 -2.70 -0.81
N ALA A 105 3.44 -2.28 -1.02
CA ALA A 105 3.75 -0.87 -1.20
C ALA A 105 3.42 -0.43 -2.64
N ALA A 106 2.91 0.79 -2.77
CA ALA A 106 2.84 1.48 -4.07
C ALA A 106 4.25 1.92 -4.49
N ASP A 107 4.64 1.64 -5.74
CA ASP A 107 5.97 2.01 -6.24
C ASP A 107 5.91 3.35 -6.99
N VAL A 108 4.81 3.57 -7.73
CA VAL A 108 4.57 4.80 -8.47
C VAL A 108 3.23 5.43 -8.09
N PRO A 109 3.04 6.75 -8.29
CA PRO A 109 1.77 7.42 -7.98
C PRO A 109 0.58 6.82 -8.74
N LEU A 110 0.86 6.25 -9.91
CA LEU A 110 -0.14 5.57 -10.73
C LEU A 110 -0.66 4.26 -10.13
N ASP A 111 0.04 3.66 -9.16
CA ASP A 111 -0.43 2.43 -8.53
C ASP A 111 -1.55 2.71 -7.51
N ILE A 112 -1.56 3.90 -6.92
CA ILE A 112 -2.45 4.27 -5.81
C ILE A 112 -3.92 4.21 -6.27
N SER A 113 -4.61 3.15 -5.87
CA SER A 113 -6.02 2.89 -6.17
C SER A 113 -6.61 1.82 -5.26
N GLY A 114 -7.93 1.84 -5.05
CA GLY A 114 -8.61 0.88 -4.18
C GLY A 114 -8.30 1.13 -2.70
N PRO A 115 -8.45 0.12 -1.83
CA PRO A 115 -8.14 0.24 -0.41
C PRO A 115 -6.63 0.47 -0.17
N VAL A 116 -6.33 1.54 0.55
CA VAL A 116 -4.99 2.03 0.90
C VAL A 116 -4.89 2.43 2.37
N MET A 117 -3.67 2.48 2.88
CA MET A 117 -3.30 2.96 4.20
C MET A 117 -2.11 3.92 4.06
N PHE A 118 -2.19 5.07 4.74
CA PHE A 118 -1.10 6.05 4.81
C PHE A 118 -0.23 5.74 6.03
N VAL A 119 1.01 5.33 5.81
CA VAL A 119 1.98 5.12 6.88
C VAL A 119 2.82 6.39 7.04
N LEU A 120 2.78 6.96 8.23
CA LEU A 120 3.43 8.20 8.62
C LEU A 120 4.92 7.95 8.96
N PRO A 121 5.81 8.90 8.67
CA PRO A 121 7.24 8.81 9.02
C PRO A 121 7.49 9.14 10.51
N SER A 122 6.78 8.47 11.43
CA SER A 122 6.87 8.68 12.89
C SER A 122 7.54 7.51 13.61
N THR A 123 7.95 7.74 14.86
CA THR A 123 8.47 6.68 15.75
C THR A 123 7.70 6.68 17.09
N PRO A 124 6.89 5.65 17.41
CA PRO A 124 6.60 4.44 16.63
C PRO A 124 5.82 4.72 15.33
N PRO A 125 5.79 3.78 14.37
CA PRO A 125 5.03 3.95 13.13
C PRO A 125 3.54 4.19 13.38
N THR A 126 3.02 5.28 12.82
CA THR A 126 1.60 5.63 12.89
C THR A 126 1.01 5.72 11.47
N CYS A 127 -0.31 5.78 11.37
CA CYS A 127 -1.05 5.91 10.13
C CYS A 127 -2.16 6.94 10.23
N ILE A 128 -2.61 7.47 9.08
CA ILE A 128 -3.77 8.37 9.04
C ILE A 128 -5.05 7.55 9.23
N ALA A 129 -5.80 7.83 10.28
CA ALA A 129 -7.08 7.22 10.57
C ALA A 129 -8.19 8.27 10.73
N CYS A 130 -9.45 7.84 10.63
CA CYS A 130 -10.61 8.69 10.91
C CYS A 130 -11.63 8.01 11.83
N ASP A 131 -12.25 8.80 12.70
CA ASP A 131 -13.40 8.35 13.49
C ASP A 131 -14.71 8.45 12.70
N VAL A 132 -15.80 7.99 13.31
CA VAL A 132 -17.16 8.06 12.72
C VAL A 132 -17.68 9.49 12.58
N ASN A 133 -17.12 10.46 13.31
CA ASN A 133 -17.49 11.86 13.26
C ASN A 133 -16.71 12.62 12.17
N GLY A 134 -15.73 11.97 11.54
CA GLY A 134 -14.85 12.58 10.55
C GLY A 134 -13.65 13.31 11.15
N LYS A 135 -13.32 13.12 12.42
CA LYS A 135 -12.05 13.58 13.00
C LYS A 135 -10.92 12.71 12.49
N VAL A 136 -9.90 13.35 11.90
CA VAL A 136 -8.67 12.69 11.44
C VAL A 136 -7.63 12.72 12.56
N PHE A 137 -6.91 11.61 12.74
CA PHE A 137 -5.87 11.47 13.76
C PHE A 137 -4.80 10.46 13.33
N ALA A 138 -3.63 10.53 13.95
CA ALA A 138 -2.58 9.51 13.79
C ALA A 138 -2.87 8.32 14.71
N SER A 139 -3.05 7.14 14.14
CA SER A 139 -3.21 5.87 14.86
C SER A 139 -1.90 5.08 14.83
N GLU A 140 -1.43 4.60 15.96
CA GLU A 140 -0.30 3.66 16.01
C GLU A 140 -0.61 2.39 15.20
N ILE A 141 0.42 1.81 14.57
CA ILE A 141 0.31 0.59 13.76
C ILE A 141 0.84 -0.59 14.57
N GLU A 142 -0.06 -1.47 15.02
CA GLU A 142 0.33 -2.68 15.78
C GLU A 142 0.81 -3.82 14.87
N ASN A 143 0.15 -4.00 13.71
CA ASN A 143 0.47 -5.05 12.76
C ASN A 143 1.65 -4.65 11.86
N THR A 144 2.86 -4.86 12.37
CA THR A 144 4.13 -4.75 11.63
C THR A 144 5.02 -5.97 11.93
N VAL A 145 5.83 -6.39 10.96
CA VAL A 145 6.86 -7.41 11.16
C VAL A 145 8.11 -6.73 11.66
N ASP A 146 8.61 -7.12 12.85
CA ASP A 146 9.80 -6.56 13.50
C ASP A 146 9.82 -5.03 13.65
N GLY A 147 8.65 -4.38 13.67
CA GLY A 147 8.53 -2.92 13.72
C GLY A 147 8.84 -2.21 12.39
N ASP A 148 8.97 -2.93 11.28
CA ASP A 148 9.27 -2.32 9.97
C ASP A 148 8.00 -1.67 9.36
N PRO A 149 7.97 -0.35 9.15
CA PRO A 149 6.84 0.34 8.51
C PRO A 149 6.60 -0.08 7.05
N ARG A 150 7.51 -0.83 6.42
CA ARG A 150 7.31 -1.37 5.06
C ARG A 150 6.39 -2.58 5.05
N THR A 151 6.25 -3.27 6.17
CA THR A 151 5.40 -4.46 6.31
C THR A 151 4.07 -4.16 6.99
N ALA A 152 3.80 -2.88 7.26
CA ALA A 152 2.58 -2.42 7.92
C ALA A 152 1.32 -2.91 7.20
N GLU A 153 0.38 -3.43 8.00
CA GLU A 153 -0.96 -3.82 7.59
C GLU A 153 -2.00 -3.17 8.53
N PRO A 154 -3.17 -2.79 8.02
CA PRO A 154 -4.23 -2.24 8.87
C PRO A 154 -4.82 -3.30 9.78
N HIS A 155 -5.00 -2.95 11.06
CA HIS A 155 -5.70 -3.77 12.05
C HIS A 155 -7.08 -3.22 12.39
N ASP A 156 -7.36 -1.98 12.01
CA ASP A 156 -8.65 -1.31 12.21
C ASP A 156 -9.15 -0.74 10.88
N VAL A 157 -10.45 -0.88 10.63
CA VAL A 157 -11.14 -0.32 9.45
C VAL A 157 -10.98 1.21 9.36
N ARG A 158 -10.78 1.90 10.49
CA ARG A 158 -10.56 3.35 10.55
C ARG A 158 -9.27 3.81 9.88
N GLN A 159 -8.31 2.91 9.70
CA GLN A 159 -6.99 3.16 9.10
C GLN A 159 -7.01 3.00 7.58
N VAL A 160 -8.10 2.46 7.03
CA VAL A 160 -8.25 2.14 5.61
C VAL A 160 -9.02 3.24 4.90
N TRP A 161 -8.48 3.66 3.76
CA TRP A 161 -9.06 4.64 2.85
C TRP A 161 -9.24 4.02 1.48
N VAL A 162 -10.30 4.38 0.75
CA VAL A 162 -10.49 3.96 -0.64
C VAL A 162 -10.01 5.09 -1.56
N ALA A 163 -8.87 4.87 -2.20
CA ALA A 163 -8.28 5.78 -3.18
C ALA A 163 -8.95 5.62 -4.55
N THR A 164 -9.47 6.74 -5.08
CA THR A 164 -10.06 6.79 -6.43
C THR A 164 -9.43 7.94 -7.21
N LYS A 165 -8.93 7.64 -8.40
CA LYS A 165 -8.42 8.67 -9.33
C LYS A 165 -9.58 9.41 -9.98
N VAL A 166 -9.46 10.72 -10.08
CA VAL A 166 -10.42 11.57 -10.79
C VAL A 166 -10.11 11.52 -12.28
N ALA A 167 -11.10 11.19 -13.12
CA ALA A 167 -10.89 11.12 -14.55
C ALA A 167 -10.61 12.52 -15.12
N GLY A 168 -9.52 12.65 -15.87
CA GLY A 168 -9.13 13.92 -16.50
C GLY A 168 -8.29 14.85 -15.61
N SER A 169 -7.92 14.43 -14.39
CA SER A 169 -6.90 15.12 -13.57
C SER A 169 -5.94 14.11 -12.95
N ASP A 170 -4.80 14.60 -12.45
CA ASP A 170 -3.83 13.79 -11.69
C ASP A 170 -4.23 13.63 -10.20
N GLY A 171 -5.40 14.15 -9.83
CA GLY A 171 -5.92 14.13 -8.47
C GLY A 171 -6.48 12.77 -8.06
N ILE A 172 -6.22 12.41 -6.81
CA ILE A 172 -6.76 11.26 -6.10
C ILE A 172 -7.60 11.75 -4.94
N ASN A 173 -8.77 11.16 -4.75
CA ASN A 173 -9.58 11.34 -3.55
C ASN A 173 -9.53 10.08 -2.69
N PHE A 174 -9.70 10.27 -1.38
CA PHE A 174 -9.62 9.19 -0.39
C PHE A 174 -10.93 9.13 0.40
N LYS A 175 -11.64 8.01 0.31
CA LYS A 175 -12.91 7.82 1.02
C LYS A 175 -12.72 6.94 2.25
N GLY A 176 -13.09 7.44 3.41
CA GLY A 176 -13.02 6.69 4.67
C GLY A 176 -14.11 5.63 4.80
N HIS A 177 -13.99 4.77 5.82
CA HIS A 177 -14.91 3.67 6.10
C HIS A 177 -16.38 4.09 6.28
N HIS A 178 -16.63 5.30 6.81
CA HIS A 178 -17.95 5.90 7.03
C HIS A 178 -18.51 6.62 5.79
N GLY A 179 -17.82 6.51 4.66
CA GLY A 179 -18.31 6.97 3.37
C GLY A 179 -18.11 8.47 3.08
N ARG A 180 -17.28 9.16 3.87
CA ARG A 180 -16.89 10.57 3.65
C ARG A 180 -15.47 10.66 3.10
N TYR A 181 -15.18 11.76 2.43
CA TYR A 181 -13.87 12.00 1.83
C TYR A 181 -12.92 12.70 2.80
N LEU A 182 -11.65 12.29 2.78
CA LEU A 182 -10.57 13.03 3.39
C LEU A 182 -10.49 14.40 2.71
N SER A 183 -10.46 15.45 3.51
CA SER A 183 -10.42 16.84 3.08
C SER A 183 -9.34 17.56 3.87
N CYS A 184 -8.72 18.56 3.26
CA CYS A 184 -7.86 19.50 3.93
C CYS A 184 -8.39 20.91 3.71
N ASP A 185 -8.72 21.64 4.77
CA ASP A 185 -9.16 23.02 4.66
C ASP A 185 -7.99 23.95 4.30
N LYS A 186 -8.29 25.19 3.89
CA LYS A 186 -7.32 26.25 3.58
C LYS A 186 -6.36 26.61 4.72
N TYR A 187 -6.68 26.20 5.95
CA TYR A 187 -5.85 26.38 7.14
C TYR A 187 -4.96 25.16 7.46
N GLY A 188 -4.90 24.16 6.56
CA GLY A 188 -4.11 22.94 6.76
C GLY A 188 -4.70 21.95 7.75
N LEU A 189 -6.00 22.05 8.05
CA LEU A 189 -6.69 21.14 8.98
C LEU A 189 -7.35 19.99 8.22
N LEU A 190 -7.02 18.76 8.60
CA LEU A 190 -7.60 17.57 7.98
C LEU A 190 -8.92 17.19 8.66
N SER A 191 -9.91 16.83 7.84
CA SER A 191 -11.17 16.25 8.31
C SER A 191 -11.75 15.28 7.28
N ALA A 192 -12.68 14.43 7.71
CA ALA A 192 -13.36 13.47 6.86
C ALA A 192 -14.88 13.58 7.01
N THR A 193 -15.45 14.76 6.76
CA THR A 193 -16.91 15.02 6.89
C THR A 193 -17.62 15.18 5.55
N SER A 194 -16.86 15.46 4.48
CA SER A 194 -17.41 15.84 3.19
C SER A 194 -18.08 14.65 2.47
N PRO A 195 -19.35 14.76 2.03
CA PRO A 195 -20.03 13.71 1.26
C PRO A 195 -19.60 13.67 -0.21
N ALA A 196 -18.96 14.73 -0.70
CA ALA A 196 -18.65 14.93 -2.10
C ALA A 196 -17.19 15.38 -2.27
N VAL A 197 -16.66 15.20 -3.48
CA VAL A 197 -15.30 15.60 -3.80
C VAL A 197 -15.32 17.01 -4.38
N SER A 198 -14.56 17.91 -3.76
CA SER A 198 -14.21 19.23 -4.28
C SER A 198 -12.67 19.33 -4.37
N ALA A 199 -12.15 20.54 -4.58
CA ALA A 199 -10.71 20.79 -4.63
C ALA A 199 -9.99 20.40 -3.32
N PHE A 200 -10.63 20.61 -2.17
CA PHE A 200 -10.07 20.30 -0.85
C PHE A 200 -10.02 18.80 -0.52
N GLU A 201 -10.76 17.96 -1.26
CA GLU A 201 -10.75 16.49 -1.17
C GLU A 201 -9.88 15.83 -2.25
N SER A 202 -9.20 16.63 -3.07
CA SER A 202 -8.34 16.17 -4.15
C SER A 202 -6.88 16.38 -3.79
N PHE A 203 -6.08 15.32 -3.92
CA PHE A 203 -4.66 15.30 -3.62
C PHE A 203 -3.87 14.78 -4.80
N VAL A 204 -2.75 15.42 -5.12
CA VAL A 204 -1.82 14.98 -6.15
C VAL A 204 -0.62 14.29 -5.48
N PRO A 205 -0.45 12.97 -5.66
CA PRO A 205 0.74 12.28 -5.17
C PRO A 205 1.98 12.64 -5.99
N VAL A 206 3.03 13.08 -5.30
CA VAL A 206 4.36 13.42 -5.85
C VAL A 206 5.37 12.44 -5.29
N SER A 207 6.09 11.71 -6.16
CA SER A 207 7.15 10.81 -5.73
C SER A 207 8.31 11.58 -5.08
N SER A 208 8.77 11.12 -3.92
CA SER A 208 9.97 11.69 -3.30
C SER A 208 11.23 11.22 -4.05
N PRO A 209 12.15 12.12 -4.47
CA PRO A 209 13.40 11.72 -5.12
C PRO A 209 14.36 11.02 -4.15
N ASP A 210 14.26 11.33 -2.85
CA ASP A 210 15.18 10.85 -1.81
C ASP A 210 14.85 9.45 -1.32
N SER A 211 13.61 8.99 -1.51
CA SER A 211 13.15 7.69 -1.00
C SER A 211 12.13 7.02 -1.94
N PRO A 212 12.53 5.96 -2.67
CA PRO A 212 11.63 5.26 -3.56
C PRO A 212 10.48 4.59 -2.78
N GLY A 213 9.28 4.62 -3.35
CA GLY A 213 8.07 4.09 -2.72
C GLY A 213 7.48 4.99 -1.61
N MET A 214 7.97 6.23 -1.50
CA MET A 214 7.40 7.26 -0.64
C MET A 214 6.86 8.42 -1.47
N PHE A 215 5.80 9.07 -0.99
CA PHE A 215 5.08 10.10 -1.70
C PHE A 215 4.78 11.29 -0.78
N SER A 216 4.92 12.50 -1.32
CA SER A 216 4.29 13.69 -0.76
C SER A 216 2.93 13.89 -1.41
N PHE A 217 1.97 14.46 -0.69
CA PHE A 217 0.63 14.71 -1.21
C PHE A 217 0.38 16.21 -1.27
N GLN A 218 0.34 16.75 -2.49
CA GLN A 218 -0.03 18.13 -2.74
C GLN A 218 -1.55 18.27 -2.66
N ILE A 219 -2.03 19.29 -1.95
CA ILE A 219 -3.45 19.60 -1.83
C ILE A 219 -3.87 20.46 -3.02
N CYS A 220 -4.97 20.11 -3.69
CA CYS A 220 -5.48 20.88 -4.83
C CYS A 220 -6.31 22.11 -4.43
N GLY A 221 -6.78 22.16 -3.19
CA GLY A 221 -7.62 23.25 -2.68
C GLY A 221 -6.82 24.34 -1.97
N GLY A 222 -7.19 25.60 -2.21
CA GLY A 222 -6.52 26.78 -1.66
C GLY A 222 -5.75 27.57 -2.72
N ASP A 223 -5.14 28.69 -2.30
CA ASP A 223 -4.42 29.60 -3.20
C ASP A 223 -2.91 29.28 -3.28
N MET A 224 -2.42 28.42 -2.38
CA MET A 224 -1.00 28.08 -2.26
C MET A 224 -0.79 26.60 -2.50
N GLU A 225 0.37 26.26 -3.06
CA GLU A 225 0.83 24.87 -3.10
C GLU A 225 1.20 24.44 -1.68
N ALA A 226 0.41 23.52 -1.12
CA ALA A 226 0.63 22.98 0.21
C ALA A 226 0.67 21.46 0.18
N PHE A 227 1.48 20.87 1.06
CA PHE A 227 1.66 19.44 1.21
C PHE A 227 1.13 18.94 2.54
N LEU A 228 0.66 17.70 2.56
CA LEU A 228 0.42 16.99 3.81
C LEU A 228 1.74 16.84 4.59
N ALA A 229 1.67 17.02 5.90
CA ALA A 229 2.81 16.96 6.80
C ALA A 229 2.41 16.36 8.16
N ILE A 230 3.37 15.72 8.82
CA ILE A 230 3.24 15.35 10.22
C ILE A 230 3.97 16.36 11.11
N LYS A 231 3.39 16.64 12.27
CA LYS A 231 4.01 17.44 13.31
C LYS A 231 3.98 16.66 14.61
N GLU A 232 5.16 16.28 15.10
CA GLU A 232 5.26 15.61 16.38
C GLU A 232 5.04 16.62 17.52
N GLY A 233 4.09 16.32 18.41
CA GLY A 233 3.80 17.15 19.58
C GLY A 233 4.97 17.20 20.55
N LYS A 234 5.32 18.39 21.05
CA LYS A 234 6.41 18.61 22.03
C LYS A 234 6.06 18.18 23.47
N THR A 235 4.87 17.61 23.69
CA THR A 235 4.35 17.28 25.02
C THR A 235 4.57 15.79 25.33
N SER A 236 4.74 15.46 26.61
CA SER A 236 5.11 14.13 27.13
C SER A 236 4.27 12.92 26.68
N SER A 237 3.14 13.13 26.01
CA SER A 237 2.44 12.13 25.19
C SER A 237 2.71 12.46 23.72
N SER A 238 3.50 11.63 23.04
CA SER A 238 3.93 11.76 21.63
C SER A 238 2.76 11.70 20.63
N THR A 239 1.87 12.68 20.67
CA THR A 239 0.72 12.78 19.75
C THR A 239 1.20 13.40 18.45
N VAL A 240 1.18 12.60 17.38
CA VAL A 240 1.47 13.06 16.01
C VAL A 240 0.23 13.79 15.48
N GLU A 241 0.38 15.08 15.19
CA GLU A 241 -0.64 15.88 14.52
C GLU A 241 -0.41 15.81 13.00
N ILE A 242 -1.47 15.68 12.23
CA ILE A 242 -1.40 15.66 10.76
C ILE A 242 -1.96 16.98 10.27
N ARG A 243 -1.21 17.67 9.39
CA ARG A 243 -1.58 18.97 8.83
C ARG A 243 -1.35 18.98 7.32
N GLY A 244 -1.86 20.03 6.67
CA GLY A 244 -1.77 20.24 5.22
C GLY A 244 -1.33 21.65 4.85
N ASP A 245 -0.42 22.23 5.63
CA ASP A 245 0.08 23.59 5.49
C ASP A 245 1.60 23.66 5.26
N ALA A 246 2.24 22.53 4.89
CA ALA A 246 3.67 22.54 4.55
C ALA A 246 3.90 23.13 3.15
N ASP A 247 4.90 23.99 3.03
CA ASP A 247 5.26 24.72 1.81
C ASP A 247 6.29 24.00 0.94
N SER A 248 6.96 22.99 1.50
CA SER A 248 8.08 22.29 0.88
C SER A 248 8.04 20.81 1.17
N VAL A 249 8.65 20.02 0.29
CA VAL A 249 8.77 18.58 0.47
C VAL A 249 9.96 18.28 1.38
N SER A 250 9.70 17.60 2.48
CA SER A 250 10.68 17.19 3.47
C SER A 250 10.34 15.80 4.04
N PHE A 251 11.12 15.34 5.01
CA PHE A 251 10.94 14.02 5.61
C PHE A 251 9.56 13.84 6.25
N ASP A 252 9.07 14.86 6.93
CA ASP A 252 7.76 14.93 7.60
C ASP A 252 6.57 15.07 6.62
N THR A 253 6.81 15.42 5.36
CA THR A 253 5.78 15.44 4.29
C THR A 253 5.77 14.17 3.44
N THR A 254 6.61 13.19 3.78
CA THR A 254 6.86 12.02 2.94
C THR A 254 6.24 10.77 3.55
N PHE A 255 5.20 10.24 2.91
CA PHE A 255 4.38 9.15 3.41
C PHE A 255 4.60 7.86 2.61
N ARG A 256 4.46 6.70 3.26
CA ARG A 256 4.39 5.42 2.54
C ARG A 256 2.94 5.03 2.32
N ILE A 257 2.60 4.61 1.10
CA ILE A 257 1.28 4.06 0.80
C ILE A 257 1.34 2.54 0.74
N ARG A 258 0.58 1.91 1.63
CA ARG A 258 0.29 0.48 1.58
C ARG A 258 -1.05 0.29 0.89
N MET A 259 -1.16 -0.68 0.00
CA MET A 259 -2.37 -0.95 -0.76
C MET A 259 -2.63 -2.46 -0.86
N GLN A 260 -3.88 -2.86 -1.04
CA GLN A 260 -4.21 -4.27 -1.27
C GLN A 260 -3.59 -4.78 -2.58
N ALA A 261 -2.91 -5.93 -2.52
CA ALA A 261 -2.13 -6.51 -3.63
C ALA A 261 -2.95 -6.69 -4.91
N ARG A 262 -4.23 -7.05 -4.80
CA ARG A 262 -5.14 -7.22 -5.94
C ARG A 262 -5.40 -5.92 -6.73
N PHE A 263 -5.22 -4.76 -6.11
CA PHE A 263 -5.41 -3.45 -6.74
C PHE A 263 -4.13 -2.89 -7.34
N LYS A 264 -2.96 -3.46 -7.03
CA LYS A 264 -1.73 -3.06 -7.70
C LYS A 264 -1.88 -3.33 -9.20
N PRO A 265 -1.76 -2.31 -10.07
CA PRO A 265 -1.93 -2.49 -11.50
C PRO A 265 -0.93 -3.54 -12.00
N LYS A 266 -1.42 -4.75 -12.30
CA LYS A 266 -0.65 -5.73 -13.05
C LYS A 266 -0.42 -5.09 -14.41
N LEU A 267 0.78 -4.53 -14.62
CA LEU A 267 1.17 -3.87 -15.86
C LEU A 267 0.55 -4.63 -17.03
N LYS A 268 -0.16 -3.90 -17.89
CA LYS A 268 -0.77 -4.44 -19.11
C LYS A 268 0.25 -5.15 -20.00
N ALA A 269 1.54 -5.17 -19.66
CA ALA A 269 2.52 -6.17 -20.11
C ALA A 269 1.95 -7.59 -20.20
N SER A 270 1.08 -8.06 -19.29
CA SER A 270 0.41 -9.36 -19.45
C SER A 270 -0.61 -9.39 -20.60
N LYS A 271 -1.31 -8.29 -20.87
CA LYS A 271 -2.29 -8.17 -21.96
C LYS A 271 -1.62 -7.86 -23.30
N GLU A 272 -0.53 -7.09 -23.31
CA GLU A 272 0.28 -6.75 -24.48
C GLU A 272 1.15 -7.93 -24.90
N SER A 273 1.77 -8.67 -23.98
CA SER A 273 2.39 -9.97 -24.30
C SER A 273 1.37 -10.96 -24.86
N LYS A 274 0.19 -11.10 -24.22
CA LYS A 274 -0.91 -11.92 -24.76
C LYS A 274 -1.45 -11.42 -26.10
N ALA A 275 -1.33 -10.13 -26.41
CA ALA A 275 -1.73 -9.56 -27.70
C ALA A 275 -0.65 -9.81 -28.77
N LEU A 276 0.63 -9.68 -28.42
CA LEU A 276 1.80 -10.05 -29.25
C LEU A 276 1.87 -11.57 -29.53
N GLU A 277 1.32 -12.38 -28.64
CA GLU A 277 1.14 -13.83 -28.82
C GLU A 277 -0.03 -14.17 -29.76
N LYS A 278 -1.03 -13.28 -29.90
CA LYS A 278 -2.18 -13.48 -30.80
C LYS A 278 -1.84 -13.03 -32.21
N ILE A 279 -1.10 -13.87 -32.92
CA ILE A 279 -0.89 -13.67 -34.35
C ILE A 279 -2.16 -14.03 -35.14
N SER A 280 -2.48 -13.21 -36.14
CA SER A 280 -3.65 -13.41 -37.00
C SER A 280 -3.41 -14.55 -38.01
N ARG A 281 -4.49 -15.16 -38.52
CA ARG A 281 -4.39 -16.22 -39.55
C ARG A 281 -3.67 -15.69 -40.80
N LYS A 282 -3.93 -14.43 -41.17
CA LYS A 282 -3.33 -13.77 -42.33
C LYS A 282 -1.81 -13.62 -42.19
N GLU A 283 -1.30 -13.33 -41.00
CA GLU A 283 0.14 -13.25 -40.73
C GLU A 283 0.81 -14.63 -40.78
N LEU A 284 0.15 -15.69 -40.30
CA LEU A 284 0.64 -17.07 -40.44
C LEU A 284 0.73 -17.49 -41.91
N GLU A 285 -0.32 -17.20 -42.69
CA GLU A 285 -0.36 -17.49 -44.12
C GLU A 285 0.70 -16.70 -44.90
N ALA A 286 0.96 -15.43 -44.52
CA ALA A 286 2.02 -14.62 -45.09
C ALA A 286 3.42 -15.16 -44.75
N ALA A 287 3.63 -15.64 -43.52
CA ALA A 287 4.92 -16.20 -43.09
C ALA A 287 5.26 -17.54 -43.78
N VAL A 288 4.24 -18.36 -44.06
CA VAL A 288 4.41 -19.63 -44.79
C VAL A 288 4.40 -19.41 -46.31
N GLY A 289 3.72 -18.37 -46.80
CA GLY A 289 3.61 -18.04 -48.23
C GLY A 289 2.55 -18.84 -48.98
N ARG A 290 1.61 -19.48 -48.26
CA ARG A 290 0.46 -20.20 -48.84
C ARG A 290 -0.76 -20.09 -47.91
N LYS A 291 -1.95 -20.38 -48.45
CA LYS A 291 -3.13 -20.56 -47.62
C LYS A 291 -2.92 -21.79 -46.72
N LEU A 292 -3.20 -21.61 -45.44
CA LEU A 292 -3.04 -22.64 -44.42
C LEU A 292 -4.40 -23.25 -44.08
N GLU A 293 -4.39 -24.56 -43.82
CA GLU A 293 -5.56 -25.26 -43.31
C GLU A 293 -5.73 -25.06 -41.79
N GLU A 294 -6.96 -25.25 -41.29
CA GLU A 294 -7.33 -24.99 -39.89
C GLU A 294 -6.41 -25.71 -38.88
N HIS A 295 -5.96 -26.93 -39.23
CA HIS A 295 -5.08 -27.74 -38.39
C HIS A 295 -3.63 -27.22 -38.35
N GLU A 296 -3.11 -26.67 -39.46
CA GLU A 296 -1.78 -26.07 -39.55
C GLU A 296 -1.74 -24.75 -38.78
N VAL A 297 -2.80 -23.94 -38.89
CA VAL A 297 -2.97 -22.71 -38.10
C VAL A 297 -2.95 -23.01 -36.60
N LYS A 298 -3.63 -24.08 -36.17
CA LYS A 298 -3.65 -24.50 -34.76
C LYS A 298 -2.27 -24.98 -34.30
N ARG A 299 -1.52 -25.70 -35.14
CA ARG A 299 -0.15 -26.17 -34.86
C ARG A 299 0.83 -24.99 -34.72
N LEU A 300 0.78 -24.01 -35.61
CA LEU A 300 1.64 -22.83 -35.56
C LEU A 300 1.34 -21.92 -34.36
N ARG A 301 0.06 -21.75 -34.00
CA ARG A 301 -0.34 -21.05 -32.77
C ARG A 301 0.16 -21.75 -31.51
N ARG A 302 0.20 -23.08 -31.51
CA ARG A 302 0.75 -23.88 -30.42
C ARG A 302 2.27 -23.75 -30.32
N ALA A 303 2.98 -23.87 -31.45
CA ALA A 303 4.43 -23.74 -31.53
C ALA A 303 4.92 -22.37 -31.04
N ARG A 304 4.14 -21.30 -31.23
CA ARG A 304 4.45 -19.96 -30.70
C ARG A 304 4.34 -19.86 -29.17
N ARG A 305 3.41 -20.62 -28.57
CA ARG A 305 3.30 -20.71 -27.10
C ARG A 305 4.42 -21.56 -26.51
N GLU A 306 4.88 -22.56 -27.24
CA GLU A 306 5.93 -23.50 -26.82
C GLU A 306 7.34 -23.03 -27.21
N GLY A 307 7.49 -21.88 -27.89
CA GLY A 307 8.78 -21.29 -28.29
C GLY A 307 9.42 -21.89 -29.54
N ASN A 308 8.78 -22.86 -30.20
CA ASN A 308 9.30 -23.58 -31.37
C ASN A 308 8.70 -23.11 -32.72
N TYR A 309 8.34 -21.83 -32.82
CA TYR A 309 7.58 -21.30 -33.97
C TYR A 309 8.35 -21.33 -35.29
N HIS A 310 9.66 -21.07 -35.27
CA HIS A 310 10.46 -20.95 -36.48
C HIS A 310 10.68 -22.29 -37.18
N GLU A 311 10.97 -23.34 -36.42
CA GLU A 311 11.11 -24.71 -36.93
C GLU A 311 9.79 -25.21 -37.53
N GLU A 312 8.68 -24.97 -36.84
CA GLU A 312 7.37 -25.42 -37.30
C GLU A 312 6.91 -24.70 -38.59
N ILE A 313 7.29 -23.44 -38.78
CA ILE A 313 7.10 -22.75 -40.08
C ILE A 313 7.87 -23.46 -41.19
N LEU A 314 9.12 -23.82 -40.95
CA LEU A 314 9.96 -24.47 -41.96
C LEU A 314 9.37 -25.84 -42.35
N ASP A 315 8.93 -26.63 -41.37
CA ASP A 315 8.24 -27.90 -41.58
C ASP A 315 7.00 -27.75 -42.46
N VAL A 316 6.15 -26.75 -42.18
CA VAL A 316 4.92 -26.50 -42.94
C VAL A 316 5.24 -25.96 -44.35
N ARG A 317 6.34 -25.23 -44.53
CA ARG A 317 6.81 -24.76 -45.86
C ARG A 317 7.37 -25.90 -46.70
N VAL A 318 8.12 -26.82 -46.11
CA VAL A 318 8.71 -27.98 -46.80
C VAL A 318 7.61 -28.96 -47.23
N LYS A 319 6.68 -29.31 -46.32
CA LYS A 319 5.57 -30.23 -46.62
C LYS A 319 4.63 -29.74 -47.71
N GLY A 320 4.56 -28.42 -47.93
CA GLY A 320 3.75 -27.81 -48.98
C GLY A 320 4.39 -27.82 -50.37
N LYS A 321 5.70 -28.10 -50.48
CA LYS A 321 6.39 -28.20 -51.78
C LYS A 321 6.39 -29.67 -52.22
N HIS A 322 5.45 -30.01 -53.10
CA HIS A 322 5.57 -31.25 -53.87
C HIS A 322 6.62 -31.02 -54.96
N ASP A 323 7.71 -31.79 -54.93
CA ASP A 323 8.70 -31.80 -56.00
C ASP A 323 8.03 -32.31 -57.29
N LYS A 324 8.02 -31.49 -58.34
CA LYS A 324 7.40 -31.85 -59.62
C LYS A 324 8.35 -32.67 -60.51
N PHE A 325 9.64 -32.77 -60.14
CA PHE A 325 10.67 -33.44 -60.94
C PHE A 325 11.21 -34.73 -60.32
N ALA A 326 10.67 -35.14 -59.17
CA ALA A 326 10.91 -36.46 -58.58
C ALA A 326 9.77 -37.42 -58.96
N SER A 327 9.74 -37.87 -60.21
CA SER A 327 8.99 -39.04 -60.70
C SER A 327 9.70 -39.61 -61.91
#